data_AF-A0A1J1I0K2-F1
#
_entry.id   AF-A0A1J1I0K2-F1
#
_cell.length_a   1.000
_cell.length_b   1.000
_cell.length_c   1.000
_cell.angle_alpha   90.00
_cell.angle_beta   90.00
_cell.angle_gamma   90.00
#
_symmetry.space_group_name_H-M   'P 1'
#
loop_
_entity.id
_entity.type
_entity.pdbx_description
1 polymer ?
#
loop_
_entity_poly.entity_id
_entity_poly.type
_entity_poly.pdbx_seq_one_letter_code
_entity_poly.pdbx_strand_id
1 'polypeptide(L)'
;MAKSKYGASKEALEQIKDNWDDKTCLIPLTGSMYVPGKIKDIDNVIVDIGTGYYIEEDRASAKDYFKRKVDFVSEQMDKIEILGYEKSQIRDAICEVMAVKIQQLKASMPAEGQS
;
A
#
# COMPACT_ATOMS: atom_id res chain seq x y z
N MET A 1 -2.56 1.55 1.77
CA MET A 1 -2.12 2.56 2.76
C MET A 1 -0.62 2.85 2.68
N ALA A 2 0.27 1.85 2.72
CA ALA A 2 1.72 2.07 2.66
C ALA A 2 2.20 2.87 1.43
N LYS A 3 1.77 2.49 0.21
CA LYS A 3 2.08 3.22 -1.02
C LYS A 3 1.69 4.70 -0.95
N SER A 4 0.48 4.99 -0.45
CA SER A 4 -0.01 6.36 -0.30
C SER A 4 0.79 7.15 0.75
N LYS A 5 1.18 6.52 1.88
CA LYS A 5 2.04 7.15 2.88
C LYS A 5 3.41 7.53 2.29
N TYR A 6 4.08 6.61 1.59
CA TYR A 6 5.36 6.89 0.95
C TYR A 6 5.25 7.92 -0.19
N GLY A 7 4.16 7.88 -0.97
CA GLY A 7 3.87 8.89 -1.98
C GLY A 7 3.72 10.28 -1.38
N ALA A 8 2.90 10.42 -0.34
CA ALA A 8 2.70 11.69 0.36
C ALA A 8 4.00 12.21 0.99
N SER A 9 4.84 11.34 1.57
CA SER A 9 6.15 11.74 2.10
C SER A 9 7.08 12.26 1.00
N LYS A 10 7.10 11.61 -0.18
CA LYS A 10 7.87 12.09 -1.33
C LYS A 10 7.39 13.47 -1.81
N GLU A 11 6.08 13.65 -1.97
CA GLU A 11 5.49 14.93 -2.37
C GLU A 11 5.80 16.04 -1.35
N ALA A 12 5.77 15.73 -0.05
CA ALA A 12 6.14 16.69 0.99
C ALA A 12 7.60 17.16 0.85
N LEU A 13 8.54 16.26 0.53
CA LEU A 13 9.94 16.63 0.28
C LEU A 13 10.14 17.52 -0.95
N GLU A 14 9.27 17.40 -1.94
CA GLU A 14 9.27 18.24 -3.15
C GLU A 14 8.71 19.64 -2.88
N GLN A 15 7.85 19.80 -1.88
CA GLN A 15 7.28 21.10 -1.49
C GLN A 15 8.24 21.98 -0.68
N ILE A 16 9.24 21.39 -0.03
CA ILE A 16 10.30 22.15 0.66
C ILE A 16 11.05 22.97 -0.39
N LYS A 17 11.17 24.27 -0.17
CA LYS A 17 11.91 25.18 -1.06
C LYS A 17 13.21 25.62 -0.41
N ASP A 18 14.18 25.97 -1.23
CA ASP A 18 15.53 26.32 -0.75
C ASP A 18 15.55 27.65 0.05
N ASN A 19 14.47 28.43 -0.01
CA ASN A 19 14.31 29.67 0.76
C ASN A 19 13.54 29.49 2.07
N TRP A 20 13.42 28.25 2.58
CA TRP A 20 12.71 27.96 3.84
C TRP A 20 13.62 27.95 5.06
N ASP A 21 14.89 28.29 4.89
CA ASP A 21 15.78 28.49 6.01
C ASP A 21 15.22 29.58 6.95
N ASP A 22 15.20 29.29 8.25
CA ASP A 22 14.58 30.10 9.31
C ASP A 22 13.09 30.43 9.15
N LYS A 23 12.39 29.77 8.21
CA LYS A 23 10.96 29.99 7.99
C LYS A 23 10.14 29.46 9.15
N THR A 24 9.24 30.31 9.66
CA THR A 24 8.24 29.90 10.66
C THR A 24 7.15 29.04 10.01
N CYS A 25 6.91 27.85 10.56
CA CYS A 25 5.83 26.94 10.18
C CYS A 25 5.01 26.52 11.41
N LEU A 26 3.75 26.12 11.19
CA LEU A 26 2.90 25.58 12.25
C LEU A 26 3.06 24.06 12.29
N ILE A 27 3.53 23.54 13.42
CA ILE A 27 3.76 22.12 13.64
C ILE A 27 2.60 21.57 14.49
N PRO A 28 1.90 20.51 14.05
CA PRO A 28 0.85 19.89 14.86
C PRO A 28 1.48 19.19 16.07
N LEU A 29 1.07 19.57 17.29
CA LEU A 29 1.47 18.86 18.52
C LEU A 29 0.45 17.78 18.89
N THR A 30 -0.84 18.07 18.65
CA THR A 30 -1.96 17.14 18.82
C THR A 30 -2.99 17.36 17.70
N GLY A 31 -4.05 16.54 17.65
CA GLY A 31 -5.09 16.66 16.62
C GLY A 31 -5.81 18.02 16.58
N SER A 32 -5.74 18.82 17.64
CA SER A 32 -6.43 20.12 17.75
C SER A 32 -5.51 21.30 18.10
N MET A 33 -4.19 21.10 18.16
CA MET A 33 -3.25 22.13 18.60
C MET A 33 -2.01 22.18 17.71
N TYR A 34 -1.67 23.39 17.28
CA TYR A 34 -0.50 23.70 16.46
C TYR A 34 0.39 24.69 17.18
N VAL A 35 1.70 24.52 17.08
CA VAL A 35 2.70 25.41 17.67
C VAL A 35 3.57 26.02 16.57
N PRO A 36 3.97 27.30 16.67
CA PRO A 36 4.94 27.88 15.75
C PRO A 36 6.33 27.28 16.01
N GLY A 37 6.96 26.78 14.95
CA GLY A 37 8.35 26.33 14.93
C GLY A 37 9.10 26.96 13.77
N LYS A 38 10.43 26.91 13.81
CA LYS A 38 11.29 27.34 12.69
C LYS A 38 12.04 26.14 12.12
N ILE A 39 12.15 26.11 10.80
CA ILE A 39 12.98 25.11 10.11
C ILE A 39 14.43 25.61 10.15
N LYS A 40 15.32 24.81 10.76
CA LYS A 40 16.74 25.13 10.91
C LYS A 40 17.63 24.48 9.83
N ASP A 41 17.21 23.33 9.35
CA ASP A 41 17.91 22.58 8.31
C ASP A 41 16.88 22.15 7.28
N ILE A 42 17.11 22.54 6.03
CA ILE A 42 16.26 22.19 4.89
C ILE A 42 16.83 21.03 4.10
N ASP A 43 18.13 20.73 4.23
CA ASP A 43 18.89 19.80 3.38
C ASP A 43 18.86 18.36 3.92
N ASN A 44 18.69 18.21 5.23
CA ASN A 44 18.62 16.90 5.87
C ASN A 44 17.23 16.62 6.44
N VAL A 45 16.81 15.37 6.35
CA VAL A 45 15.54 14.88 6.89
C VAL A 45 15.73 13.57 7.62
N ILE A 46 14.90 13.37 8.65
CA ILE A 46 14.88 12.10 9.39
C ILE A 46 13.88 11.16 8.71
N VAL A 47 14.36 9.99 8.29
CA VAL A 47 13.58 8.96 7.61
C VAL A 47 13.41 7.73 8.51
N ASP A 48 12.16 7.28 8.66
CA ASP A 48 11.83 6.01 9.31
C ASP A 48 12.12 4.83 8.35
N ILE A 49 13.00 3.93 8.79
CA ILE A 49 13.38 2.73 8.04
C ILE A 49 12.69 1.45 8.55
N GLY A 50 11.85 1.57 9.58
CA GLY A 50 11.14 0.46 10.21
C GLY A 50 11.76 0.03 11.53
N THR A 51 11.04 -0.86 12.24
CA THR A 51 11.42 -1.43 13.55
C THR A 51 11.83 -0.39 14.61
N GLY A 52 11.37 0.85 14.49
CA GLY A 52 11.69 1.94 15.41
C GLY A 52 13.04 2.64 15.14
N TYR A 53 13.68 2.38 14.00
CA TYR A 53 14.94 3.03 13.63
C TYR A 53 14.72 4.18 12.66
N TYR A 54 15.51 5.22 12.86
CA TYR A 54 15.50 6.44 12.06
C TYR A 54 16.92 6.75 11.61
N ILE A 55 17.03 7.25 10.39
CA ILE A 55 18.30 7.70 9.81
C ILE A 55 18.14 9.14 9.34
N GLU A 56 19.22 9.91 9.45
CA GLU A 56 19.31 11.22 8.83
C GLU A 56 19.86 11.06 7.42
N GLU A 57 19.14 11.59 6.44
CA GLU A 57 19.43 11.45 5.02
C GLU A 57 19.26 12.80 4.33
N ASP A 58 20.03 13.04 3.28
CA ASP A 58 19.83 14.21 2.44
C ASP A 58 18.52 14.11 1.65
N ARG A 59 17.99 15.26 1.21
CA ARG A 59 16.72 15.31 0.46
C ARG A 59 16.70 14.43 -0.79
N ALA A 60 17.81 14.32 -1.52
CA ALA A 60 17.86 13.55 -2.75
C ALA A 60 17.83 12.05 -2.45
N SER A 61 18.62 11.60 -1.47
CA SER A 61 18.62 10.21 -1.00
C SER A 61 17.27 9.82 -0.39
N ALA A 62 16.64 10.71 0.38
CA ALA A 62 15.30 10.48 0.93
C ALA A 62 14.22 10.36 -0.16
N LYS A 63 14.28 11.19 -1.21
CA LYS A 63 13.37 11.08 -2.38
C LYS A 63 13.54 9.76 -3.10
N ASP A 64 14.77 9.31 -3.32
CA ASP A 64 15.04 8.02 -3.93
C ASP A 64 14.55 6.86 -3.05
N TYR A 65 14.79 6.94 -1.73
CA TYR A 65 14.28 5.96 -0.78
C TYR A 65 12.76 5.80 -0.87
N PHE A 66 12.01 6.90 -0.83
CA PHE A 66 10.54 6.84 -0.94
C PHE A 66 10.08 6.34 -2.30
N LYS A 67 10.77 6.71 -3.39
CA LYS A 67 10.49 6.19 -4.72
C LYS A 67 10.66 4.66 -4.77
N ARG A 68 11.80 4.14 -4.30
CA ARG A 68 12.06 2.69 -4.23
C ARG A 68 11.02 1.96 -3.39
N LYS A 69 10.56 2.54 -2.28
CA LYS A 69 9.50 1.96 -1.45
C LYS A 69 8.13 1.96 -2.14
N VAL A 70 7.79 3.02 -2.86
CA VAL A 70 6.56 3.07 -3.68
C VAL A 70 6.59 1.98 -4.75
N ASP A 71 7.69 1.88 -5.50
CA ASP A 71 7.85 0.92 -6.59
C ASP A 71 7.78 -0.52 -6.05
N PHE A 72 8.48 -0.79 -4.94
CA PHE A 72 8.43 -2.11 -4.27
C PHE A 72 7.00 -2.49 -3.87
N VAL A 73 6.28 -1.59 -3.17
CA VAL A 73 4.90 -1.88 -2.76
C VAL A 73 4.00 -2.07 -3.98
N SER A 74 4.21 -1.31 -5.05
CA SER A 74 3.48 -1.45 -6.30
C SER A 74 3.69 -2.82 -6.94
N GLU A 75 4.94 -3.27 -7.05
CA GLU A 75 5.27 -4.59 -7.61
C GLU A 75 4.65 -5.73 -6.78
N GLN A 76 4.63 -5.60 -5.44
CA GLN A 76 3.96 -6.59 -4.59
C GLN A 76 2.44 -6.60 -4.79
N MET A 77 1.82 -5.44 -5.05
CA MET A 77 0.39 -5.37 -5.37
C MET A 77 0.09 -6.09 -6.69
N ASP A 78 0.89 -5.84 -7.73
CA ASP A 78 0.72 -6.47 -9.05
C ASP A 78 0.85 -8.01 -8.96
N LYS A 79 1.83 -8.51 -8.19
CA LYS A 79 1.98 -9.96 -7.93
C LYS A 79 0.75 -10.56 -7.25
N ILE A 80 0.17 -9.86 -6.28
CA ILE A 80 -1.03 -10.30 -5.57
C ILE A 80 -2.24 -10.30 -6.50
N GLU A 81 -2.36 -9.31 -7.38
CA GLU A 81 -3.44 -9.24 -8.36
C GLU A 81 -3.42 -10.42 -9.33
N ILE A 82 -2.23 -10.76 -9.88
CA ILE A 82 -2.04 -11.94 -10.74
C ILE A 82 -2.42 -13.22 -10.00
N LEU A 83 -1.88 -13.42 -8.79
CA LEU A 83 -2.20 -14.60 -7.97
C LEU A 83 -3.71 -14.69 -7.66
N GLY A 84 -4.34 -13.54 -7.40
CA GLY A 84 -5.78 -13.45 -7.14
C GLY A 84 -6.60 -13.85 -8.36
N TYR A 85 -6.21 -13.40 -9.55
CA TYR A 85 -6.85 -13.76 -10.81
C TYR A 85 -6.75 -15.26 -11.09
N GLU A 86 -5.55 -15.84 -10.99
CA GLU A 86 -5.33 -17.28 -11.17
C GLU A 86 -6.17 -18.12 -10.19
N LYS A 87 -6.19 -17.74 -8.91
CA LYS A 87 -7.02 -18.43 -7.90
C LYS A 87 -8.51 -18.30 -8.18
N SER A 88 -8.98 -17.17 -8.70
CA SER A 88 -10.38 -16.99 -9.10
C SER A 88 -10.74 -17.93 -10.26
N GLN A 89 -9.90 -18.01 -11.28
CA GLN A 89 -10.12 -18.92 -12.42
C GLN A 89 -10.18 -20.38 -11.98
N ILE A 90 -9.25 -20.80 -11.10
CA ILE A 90 -9.24 -22.15 -10.55
C ILE A 90 -10.51 -22.43 -9.77
N ARG A 91 -10.96 -21.49 -8.93
CA ARG A 91 -12.22 -21.61 -8.20
C ARG A 91 -13.39 -21.80 -9.16
N ASP A 92 -13.47 -20.99 -10.22
CA ASP A 92 -14.59 -21.04 -11.17
C ASP A 92 -14.65 -22.37 -11.92
N ALA A 93 -13.49 -22.89 -12.36
CA ALA A 93 -13.39 -24.22 -12.95
C ALA A 93 -13.82 -25.33 -11.98
N ILE A 94 -13.44 -25.25 -10.70
CA ILE A 94 -13.88 -26.21 -9.67
C ILE A 94 -15.40 -26.13 -9.47
N CYS A 95 -15.97 -24.93 -9.41
CA CYS A 95 -17.42 -24.74 -9.29
C CYS A 95 -18.18 -25.31 -10.47
N GLU A 96 -17.68 -25.14 -11.70
CA GLU A 96 -18.27 -25.72 -12.91
C GLU A 96 -18.26 -27.25 -12.86
N VAL A 97 -17.11 -27.87 -12.57
CA VAL A 97 -17.00 -29.33 -12.44
C VAL A 97 -17.88 -29.87 -11.33
N MET A 98 -18.01 -29.14 -10.22
CA MET A 98 -18.89 -29.49 -9.11
C MET A 98 -20.37 -29.47 -9.56
N ALA A 99 -20.79 -28.44 -10.30
CA ALA A 99 -22.15 -28.35 -10.84
C ALA A 99 -22.48 -29.52 -11.77
N VAL A 100 -21.55 -29.88 -12.67
CA VAL A 100 -21.69 -31.03 -13.57
C VAL A 100 -21.86 -32.34 -12.78
N LYS A 101 -21.03 -32.58 -11.76
CA LYS A 101 -21.12 -33.78 -10.91
C LYS A 101 -22.44 -33.84 -10.14
N ILE A 102 -22.93 -32.72 -9.62
CA ILE A 102 -24.23 -32.66 -8.93
C ILE A 102 -25.37 -33.00 -9.90
N GLN A 103 -25.32 -32.50 -11.13
CA GLN A 103 -26.34 -32.80 -12.15
C GLN A 103 -26.31 -34.27 -12.56
N GLN A 104 -25.12 -34.86 -12.73
CA GLN A 104 -24.97 -36.30 -13.00
C GLN A 104 -25.53 -37.14 -11.86
N LEU A 105 -25.22 -36.81 -10.60
CA LEU A 105 -25.75 -37.51 -9.42
C LEU A 105 -27.28 -37.47 -9.35
N LYS A 106 -27.88 -36.31 -9.65
CA LYS A 106 -29.35 -36.15 -9.71
C LYS A 106 -29.97 -36.97 -10.85
N ALA A 107 -29.30 -37.11 -11.99
CA ALA A 107 -29.78 -37.92 -13.11
C ALA A 107 -29.61 -39.44 -12.86
N SER A 108 -28.65 -39.84 -12.02
CA SER A 108 -28.40 -41.25 -11.66
C SER A 108 -29.19 -41.74 -10.44
N MET A 109 -29.92 -40.87 -9.72
CA MET A 109 -30.87 -41.31 -8.69
C MET A 109 -32.18 -41.73 -9.37
N PRO A 110 -32.60 -43.01 -9.29
CA PRO A 110 -33.90 -43.44 -9.82
C PRO A 110 -35.03 -42.74 -9.06
N ALA A 111 -36.09 -42.39 -9.79
CA ALA A 111 -37.34 -41.89 -9.22
C ALA A 111 -38.06 -43.04 -8.47
N GLU A 112 -37.56 -43.43 -7.30
CA GLU A 112 -38.30 -44.28 -6.37
C GLU A 112 -39.27 -43.40 -5.57
N GLY A 113 -40.51 -43.31 -6.06
CA GLY A 113 -41.57 -42.61 -5.35
C GLY A 113 -42.79 -42.20 -6.17
N GLN A 114 -43.25 -43.04 -7.10
CA GLN A 114 -44.64 -42.96 -7.56
C GLN A 114 -45.23 -44.37 -7.59
N SER A 115 -45.95 -44.72 -6.53
CA SER A 115 -47.00 -45.74 -6.47
C SER A 115 -48.01 -45.30 -5.42
#